data_AF-A0A3B0U4A6-F1
#
_entry.id   AF-A0A3B0U4A6-F1
#
_cell.length_a   1.000
_cell.length_b   1.000
_cell.length_c   1.000
_cell.angle_alpha   90.00
_cell.angle_beta   90.00
_cell.angle_gamma   90.00
#
_symmetry.space_group_name_H-M   'P 1'
#
loop_
_entity.id
_entity.type
_entity.pdbx_description
1 polymer ?
#
loop_
_entity_poly.entity_id
_entity_poly.type
_entity_poly.pdbx_seq_one_letter_code
_entity_poly.pdbx_strand_id
1 'polypeptide(L)'
;MGVVSLGLFFLLDFFELIRIQKKALWLYILGFVLTEVLIFYKEIAIWQDFPIFSGYFEVLAIGSFLIPVALIFMLIGKSKILRT
;
A
#
# COMPACT_ATOMS: atom_id res chain seq x y z
N MET A 1 -4.59 1.74 -9.73
CA MET A 1 -5.57 2.44 -8.85
C MET A 1 -4.93 3.05 -7.61
N GLY A 2 -3.81 2.53 -7.06
CA GLY A 2 -3.26 3.05 -5.80
C GLY A 2 -2.57 4.41 -5.86
N VAL A 3 -2.17 4.92 -7.04
CA VAL A 3 -1.73 6.33 -7.18
C VAL A 3 -2.86 7.30 -6.80
N VAL A 4 -4.10 6.99 -7.17
CA VAL A 4 -5.28 7.79 -6.79
C VAL A 4 -5.49 7.73 -5.29
N SER A 5 -5.25 6.58 -4.66
CA SER A 5 -5.33 6.41 -3.21
C SER A 5 -4.28 7.24 -2.46
N LEU A 6 -3.05 7.36 -2.99
CA LEU A 6 -2.05 8.29 -2.45
C LEU A 6 -2.51 9.75 -2.56
N GLY A 7 -3.10 10.12 -3.70
CA GLY A 7 -3.69 11.45 -3.88
C GLY A 7 -4.83 11.72 -2.89
N LEU A 8 -5.69 10.73 -2.63
CA LEU A 8 -6.75 10.81 -1.63
C LEU A 8 -6.19 10.95 -0.21
N PHE A 9 -5.15 10.20 0.15
CA PHE A 9 -4.48 10.37 1.44
C PHE A 9 -3.86 11.75 1.60
N PHE A 10 -3.22 12.27 0.56
CA PHE A 10 -2.68 13.63 0.57
C PHE A 10 -3.79 14.68 0.71
N LEU A 11 -4.92 14.50 0.03
CA LEU A 11 -6.08 15.38 0.15
C LEU A 11 -6.68 15.32 1.57
N LEU A 12 -6.80 14.13 2.15
CA LEU A 12 -7.32 13.93 3.51
C LEU A 12 -6.41 14.54 4.59
N ASP A 13 -5.09 14.54 4.37
CA ASP A 13 -4.12 15.21 5.23
C ASP A 13 -4.18 16.74 5.04
N PHE A 14 -4.32 17.22 3.80
CA PHE A 14 -4.46 18.64 3.48
C PHE A 14 -5.70 19.28 4.13
N PHE A 15 -6.83 18.56 4.16
CA PHE A 15 -8.03 18.99 4.88
C PHE A 15 -7.99 18.69 6.39
N GLU A 16 -6.87 18.18 6.91
CA GLU A 16 -6.67 17.75 8.31
C GLU A 16 -7.72 16.74 8.82
N LEU A 17 -8.48 16.12 7.92
CA LEU A 17 -9.56 15.17 8.24
C LEU A 17 -8.98 13.90 8.86
N ILE A 18 -7.77 13.53 8.43
CA ILE A 18 -6.98 12.42 8.95
C ILE A 18 -5.53 12.89 9.03
N ARG A 19 -5.01 13.14 10.25
CA ARG A 19 -3.57 13.36 10.46
C ARG A 19 -2.83 12.05 10.19
N ILE A 20 -2.13 11.98 9.06
CA ILE A 20 -1.44 10.75 8.65
C ILE A 20 -0.06 10.71 9.31
N GLN A 21 0.19 9.68 10.12
CA GLN A 21 1.54 9.47 10.64
C GLN A 21 2.48 9.07 9.49
N LYS A 22 3.57 9.83 9.30
CA LYS A 22 4.56 9.60 8.22
C LYS A 22 5.04 8.13 8.12
N LYS A 23 5.15 7.43 9.25
CA LYS A 23 5.54 6.00 9.31
C LYS A 23 4.52 5.08 8.64
N ALA A 24 3.23 5.31 8.87
CA ALA A 24 2.15 4.53 8.27
C ALA A 24 2.05 4.79 6.75
N LEU A 25 2.29 6.04 6.33
CA LEU A 25 2.34 6.41 4.91
C LEU A 25 3.49 5.69 4.19
N TRP A 26 4.69 5.63 4.79
CA TRP A 26 5.81 4.89 4.21
C TRP A 26 5.53 3.39 4.09
N LEU A 27 4.89 2.78 5.10
CA LEU A 27 4.44 1.39 5.06
C LEU A 27 3.45 1.13 3.91
N TYR A 28 2.48 2.04 3.74
CA TYR A 28 1.51 1.98 2.65
C TYR A 28 2.18 2.11 1.29
N ILE A 29 3.07 3.10 1.10
CA ILE A 29 3.82 3.31 -0.14
C ILE A 29 4.64 2.07 -0.49
N LEU A 30 5.31 1.47 0.50
CA LEU A 30 6.13 0.28 0.28
C LEU A 30 5.29 -0.90 -0.19
N GLY A 31 4.17 -1.18 0.48
CA GLY A 31 3.23 -2.23 0.05
C GLY A 31 2.66 -1.96 -1.34
N PHE A 32 2.28 -0.71 -1.61
CA PHE A 32 1.76 -0.28 -2.90
C PHE A 32 2.77 -0.45 -4.04
N VAL A 33 3.98 0.11 -3.91
CA VAL A 33 5.04 0.01 -4.93
C VAL A 33 5.40 -1.44 -5.18
N LEU A 34 5.50 -2.26 -4.12
CA LEU A 34 5.78 -3.68 -4.24
C LEU A 34 4.69 -4.38 -5.06
N THR A 35 3.41 -4.17 -4.75
CA THR A 35 2.31 -4.75 -5.53
C THR A 35 2.26 -4.27 -6.98
N GLU A 36 2.49 -2.97 -7.23
CA GLU A 36 2.43 -2.40 -8.58
C GLU A 36 3.57 -2.96 -9.45
N VAL A 37 4.79 -3.06 -8.90
CA VAL A 37 5.95 -3.65 -9.59
C VAL A 37 5.72 -5.13 -9.91
N LEU A 38 5.17 -5.91 -8.97
CA LEU A 38 4.84 -7.32 -9.23
C LEU A 38 3.79 -7.47 -10.33
N ILE A 39 2.74 -6.65 -10.32
CA ILE A 39 1.71 -6.66 -11.37
C ILE A 39 2.31 -6.33 -12.73
N PHE A 40 3.15 -5.29 -12.82
CA PHE A 40 3.85 -4.95 -14.06
C PHE A 40 4.79 -6.08 -14.51
N TYR A 41 5.51 -6.70 -13.59
CA TYR A 41 6.38 -7.84 -13.92
C TYR A 41 5.59 -9.00 -14.52
N LYS A 42 4.43 -9.33 -13.95
CA LYS A 42 3.55 -10.39 -14.49
C LYS A 42 3.06 -10.05 -15.89
N GLU A 43 2.61 -8.82 -16.12
CA GLU A 43 2.15 -8.37 -17.43
C GLU A 43 3.26 -8.46 -18.47
N ILE A 44 4.47 -7.99 -18.15
CA ILE A 44 5.64 -8.07 -19.03
C ILE A 44 6.03 -9.53 -19.29
N ALA A 45 6.05 -10.37 -18.26
CA ALA A 45 6.36 -11.79 -18.39
C ALA A 45 5.38 -12.51 -19.32
N ILE A 46 4.08 -12.21 -19.23
CA ILE A 46 3.06 -12.75 -20.13
C ILE A 46 3.29 -12.28 -21.57
N TRP A 47 3.62 -10.99 -21.77
CA TRP A 47 3.89 -10.45 -23.11
C TRP A 47 5.15 -11.04 -23.75
N GLN A 48 6.12 -11.43 -22.92
CA GLN A 48 7.41 -11.94 -23.35
C GLN A 48 7.48 -13.48 -23.32
N ASP A 49 6.34 -14.14 -23.03
CA ASP A 49 6.19 -15.60 -22.86
C ASP A 49 7.18 -16.21 -21.84
N PHE A 50 7.55 -15.41 -20.82
CA PHE A 50 8.44 -15.84 -19.75
C PHE A 50 7.68 -16.64 -18.69
N PRO A 51 8.28 -17.71 -18.13
CA PRO A 51 7.68 -18.47 -17.05
C PRO A 51 7.56 -17.60 -15.79
N ILE A 52 6.35 -17.51 -15.24
CA ILE A 52 6.09 -16.88 -13.95
C ILE A 52 6.66 -17.79 -12.85
N PHE A 53 7.45 -17.23 -11.94
CA PHE A 53 7.98 -17.95 -10.78
C PHE A 53 6.85 -18.52 -9.89
N SER A 54 7.04 -19.73 -9.35
CA SER A 54 6.03 -20.47 -8.59
C SER A 54 5.50 -19.74 -7.35
N GLY A 55 6.31 -18.94 -6.66
CA GLY A 55 5.89 -18.16 -5.49
C GLY A 55 5.42 -16.74 -5.80
N TYR A 56 5.18 -16.40 -7.06
CA TYR A 56 4.71 -15.06 -7.45
C TYR A 56 3.44 -14.65 -6.68
N PHE A 57 2.48 -15.57 -6.58
CA PHE A 57 1.22 -15.32 -5.88
C PHE A 57 1.41 -15.14 -4.37
N GLU A 58 2.38 -15.82 -3.76
CA GLU A 58 2.68 -15.70 -2.33
C GLU A 58 3.28 -14.32 -2.03
N VAL A 59 4.24 -13.87 -2.84
CA VAL A 59 4.83 -12.53 -2.70
C VAL A 59 3.78 -11.44 -2.95
N LEU A 60 2.92 -11.62 -3.95
CA LEU A 60 1.83 -10.68 -4.24
C LEU A 60 0.81 -10.64 -3.10
N ALA A 61 0.48 -11.78 -2.49
CA ALA A 61 -0.43 -11.84 -1.35
C ALA A 61 0.16 -11.13 -0.12
N ILE A 62 1.45 -11.35 0.18
CA ILE A 62 2.15 -10.67 1.27
C ILE A 62 2.19 -9.15 1.02
N GLY A 63 2.54 -8.72 -0.20
CA GLY A 63 2.54 -7.30 -0.57
C GLY A 63 1.16 -6.66 -0.44
N SER A 64 0.12 -7.37 -0.86
CA SER A 64 -1.27 -6.89 -0.74
C SER A 64 -1.72 -6.83 0.72
N PHE A 65 -1.21 -7.71 1.60
CA PHE A 65 -1.52 -7.72 3.03
C PHE A 65 -0.85 -6.55 3.79
N LEU A 66 0.27 -6.02 3.30
CA LEU A 66 0.87 -4.82 3.88
C LEU A 66 -0.06 -3.59 3.80
N ILE A 67 -0.89 -3.50 2.76
CA ILE A 67 -1.81 -2.38 2.55
C ILE A 67 -2.86 -2.25 3.69
N PRO A 68 -3.69 -3.27 3.99
CA PRO A 68 -4.64 -3.19 5.11
C PRO A 68 -3.93 -3.08 6.46
N VAL A 69 -2.76 -3.69 6.65
CA VAL A 69 -1.96 -3.52 7.87
C VAL A 69 -1.54 -2.06 8.06
N ALA A 70 -1.09 -1.39 7.00
CA ALA A 70 -0.74 0.03 7.04
C ALA A 70 -1.96 0.91 7.38
N LEU A 71 -3.13 0.58 6.84
CA LEU A 71 -4.39 1.27 7.16
C LEU A 71 -4.82 1.08 8.61
N ILE A 72 -4.71 -0.14 9.15
CA ILE A 72 -5.00 -0.44 10.55
C ILE A 72 -4.06 0.35 11.47
N PHE A 73 -2.76 0.38 11.14
CA PHE A 73 -1.78 1.17 11.88
C PHE A 73 -2.11 2.66 11.88
N MET A 74 -2.54 3.18 10.73
CA MET A 74 -2.95 4.56 10.54
C MET A 74 -4.21 4.90 11.37
N LEU A 75 -5.16 3.97 11.48
CA LEU A 75 -6.38 4.15 12.28
C LEU A 75 -6.10 4.05 13.79
N ILE A 76 -5.30 3.08 14.23
CA ILE A 76 -4.98 2.86 15.65
C ILE A 76 -4.12 4.01 16.20
N GLY A 77 -3.23 4.60 15.39
CA GLY A 77 -2.49 5.80 15.77
C GLY A 77 -3.37 6.96 16.24
N LYS A 78 -4.63 7.03 15.78
CA LYS A 78 -5.62 8.03 16.16
C LYS A 78 -6.14 7.85 17.59
N SER A 79 -6.30 6.59 18.05
CA SER A 79 -6.95 6.26 19.34
C SER A 79 -6.17 6.79 20.55
N LYS A 80 -4.84 6.95 20.44
CA LYS A 80 -4.02 7.48 21.54
C LYS A 80 -4.06 9.00 21.71
N ILE A 81 -4.49 9.77 20.70
CA ILE A 81 -4.45 11.24 20.73
C ILE A 81 -5.75 11.86 21.28
N LEU A 82 -6.88 11.14 21.24
CA LEU A 82 -8.18 11.64 21.73
C LEU A 82 -8.47 11.29 23.21
N ARG A 83 -7.46 10.82 23.95
CA ARG A 83 -7.53 10.60 25.41
C ARG A 83 -6.50 11.49 26.13
N THR A 84 -6.72 12.80 26.08
CA THR A 84 -6.16 13.82 26.98
C THR A 84 -7.14 14.96 27.00
#